data_AF-A0A840QM47-F1
#
_entry.id   AF-A0A840QM47-F1
#
_cell.length_a   1.000
_cell.length_b   1.000
_cell.length_c   1.000
_cell.angle_alpha   90.00
_cell.angle_beta   90.00
_cell.angle_gamma   90.00
#
_symmetry.space_group_name_H-M   'P 1'
#
loop_
_entity.id
_entity.type
_entity.pdbx_description
1 polymer ?
#
loop_
_entity_poly.entity_id
_entity_poly.type
_entity_poly.pdbx_seq_one_letter_code
_entity_poly.pdbx_strand_id
1 'polypeptide(L)'
;MARQTLLSGFFETYLQLSPEEEEQLISEVKKMDNQEGEKVMELMVSYERKGIVNVAKNMLKMDMEDEVIVEATGLSHEEVRSLKEELDEEV
;
A
#
# COMPACT_ATOMS: atom_id res chain seq x y z
N MET A 1 -19.92 3.17 5.08
CA MET A 1 -18.65 3.73 5.57
C MET A 1 -18.13 3.00 6.81
N ALA A 2 -18.89 2.87 7.91
CA ALA A 2 -18.44 2.20 9.14
C ALA A 2 -17.87 0.77 8.97
N ARG A 3 -18.48 -0.09 8.14
CA ARG A 3 -17.97 -1.46 7.88
C ARG A 3 -16.62 -1.47 7.15
N GLN A 4 -16.42 -0.56 6.20
CA GLN A 4 -15.15 -0.42 5.49
C GLN A 4 -14.07 0.11 6.42
N THR A 5 -14.36 1.15 7.21
CA THR A 5 -13.43 1.67 8.23
C THR A 5 -13.08 0.62 9.28
N LEU A 6 -14.04 -0.23 9.69
CA LEU A 6 -13.79 -1.31 10.63
C LEU A 6 -12.89 -2.39 10.02
N LEU A 7 -13.14 -2.80 8.78
CA LEU A 7 -12.28 -3.75 8.06
C LEU A 7 -10.89 -3.15 7.83
N SER A 8 -10.78 -1.91 7.37
CA SER A 8 -9.51 -1.20 7.20
C SER A 8 -8.73 -1.08 8.51
N GLY A 9 -9.37 -0.61 9.58
CA GLY A 9 -8.73 -0.50 10.89
C GLY A 9 -8.35 -1.87 11.47
N PHE A 10 -9.10 -2.92 11.13
CA PHE A 10 -8.77 -4.30 11.47
C PHE A 10 -7.52 -4.79 10.72
N PHE A 11 -7.42 -4.55 9.41
CA PHE A 11 -6.23 -4.91 8.61
C PHE A 11 -5.00 -4.05 8.97
N GLU A 12 -5.17 -2.76 9.24
CA GLU A 12 -4.07 -1.83 9.58
C GLU A 12 -3.43 -2.13 10.95
N THR A 13 -4.17 -2.71 11.90
CA THR A 13 -3.66 -2.98 13.25
C THR A 13 -3.19 -4.42 13.48
N TYR A 14 -3.59 -5.39 12.63
CA TYR A 14 -3.23 -6.80 12.78
C TYR A 14 -2.16 -7.33 11.81
N LEU A 15 -1.79 -6.61 10.75
CA LEU A 15 -0.83 -7.10 9.75
C LEU A 15 0.56 -6.45 9.86
N GLN A 16 1.32 -6.80 10.90
CA GLN A 16 2.71 -7.15 10.64
C GLN A 16 2.75 -8.67 10.50
N LEU A 17 2.19 -9.19 9.41
CA LEU A 17 2.23 -10.62 9.16
C LEU A 17 3.67 -11.05 8.98
N SER A 18 4.03 -12.18 9.57
CA SER A 18 5.22 -12.89 9.11
C SER A 18 4.99 -13.39 7.67
N PRO A 19 6.06 -13.68 6.92
CA PRO A 19 5.93 -14.26 5.58
C PRO A 19 5.04 -15.52 5.55
N GLU A 20 5.08 -16.33 6.62
CA GLU A 20 4.24 -17.52 6.76
C GLU A 20 2.75 -17.19 6.93
N GLU A 21 2.44 -16.16 7.72
CA GLU A 21 1.05 -15.73 7.93
C GLU A 21 0.47 -15.07 6.67
N GLU A 22 1.31 -14.37 5.90
CA GLU A 22 0.93 -13.80 4.60
C GLU A 22 0.61 -14.90 3.58
N GLU A 23 1.44 -15.96 3.51
CA GLU A 23 1.18 -17.11 2.66
C GLU A 23 -0.13 -17.82 3.07
N GLN A 24 -0.38 -17.96 4.38
CA GLN A 24 -1.62 -18.53 4.90
C GLN A 24 -2.84 -17.67 4.53
N LEU A 25 -2.75 -16.35 4.68
CA LEU A 25 -3.80 -15.41 4.29
C LEU A 25 -4.13 -15.55 2.80
N ILE A 26 -3.12 -15.55 1.93
CA ILE A 26 -3.29 -15.71 0.49
C ILE A 26 -3.96 -17.05 0.16
N SER A 27 -3.56 -18.13 0.84
CA SER A 27 -4.15 -19.46 0.68
C SER A 27 -5.64 -19.48 1.06
N GLU A 28 -6.01 -18.84 2.17
CA GLU A 28 -7.40 -18.75 2.60
C GLU A 28 -8.23 -17.87 1.65
N VAL A 29 -7.70 -16.72 1.20
CA VAL A 29 -8.37 -15.84 0.23
C VAL A 29 -8.66 -16.57 -1.09
N LYS A 30 -7.73 -17.42 -1.55
CA LYS A 30 -7.92 -18.25 -2.75
C LYS A 30 -8.99 -19.35 -2.60
N LYS A 31 -9.34 -19.74 -1.36
CA LYS A 31 -10.41 -20.72 -1.08
C LYS A 31 -11.79 -20.07 -0.95
N MET A 32 -11.87 -18.75 -0.84
CA MET A 32 -13.14 -18.01 -0.78
C MET A 32 -13.89 -18.11 -2.11
N ASP A 33 -15.18 -17.72 -2.11
CA ASP A 33 -15.91 -17.56 -3.37
C ASP A 33 -15.16 -16.57 -4.29
N ASN A 34 -15.14 -16.87 -5.59
CA ASN A 34 -14.35 -16.12 -6.57
C ASN A 34 -14.58 -14.61 -6.48
N GLN A 35 -15.83 -14.15 -6.30
CA GLN A 35 -16.13 -12.71 -6.26
C GLN A 35 -15.68 -12.03 -4.97
N GLU A 36 -15.68 -12.76 -3.85
CA GLU A 36 -15.25 -12.22 -2.56
C GLU A 36 -13.72 -12.26 -2.44
N GLY A 37 -13.10 -13.36 -2.86
CA GLY A 37 -11.65 -13.53 -2.88
C GLY A 37 -10.95 -12.51 -3.78
N GLU A 38 -11.49 -12.24 -4.98
CA GLU A 38 -10.98 -11.20 -5.88
C GLU A 38 -10.98 -9.82 -5.21
N LYS A 39 -12.09 -9.43 -4.56
CA LYS A 39 -12.20 -8.14 -3.87
C LYS A 39 -11.21 -8.01 -2.71
N VAL A 40 -11.00 -9.09 -1.96
CA VAL A 40 -10.02 -9.08 -0.86
C VAL A 40 -8.60 -8.96 -1.41
N MET A 41 -8.27 -9.67 -2.49
CA MET A 41 -6.97 -9.56 -3.16
C MET A 41 -6.72 -8.15 -3.70
N GLU A 42 -7.70 -7.54 -4.37
CA GLU A 42 -7.63 -6.15 -4.83
C GLU A 42 -7.39 -5.17 -3.68
N LEU A 43 -8.08 -5.38 -2.55
CA LEU A 43 -7.86 -4.57 -1.35
C LEU A 43 -6.43 -4.72 -0.84
N MET A 44 -5.91 -5.94 -0.70
CA MET A 44 -4.54 -6.16 -0.22
C MET A 44 -3.51 -5.42 -1.08
N VAL A 45 -3.59 -5.56 -2.41
CA VAL A 45 -2.71 -4.87 -3.37
C VAL A 45 -2.87 -3.34 -3.26
N SER A 46 -4.10 -2.84 -3.09
CA SER A 46 -4.36 -1.42 -2.93
C SER A 46 -3.71 -0.83 -1.67
N TYR A 47 -3.77 -1.55 -0.54
CA TYR A 47 -3.15 -1.11 0.72
C TYR A 47 -1.63 -1.20 0.68
N GLU A 48 -1.07 -2.25 0.09
CA GLU A 48 0.37 -2.36 -0.15
C GLU A 48 0.87 -1.17 -0.98
N ARG A 49 0.18 -0.87 -2.10
CA ARG A 49 0.51 0.28 -2.95
C ARG A 49 0.42 1.60 -2.19
N LYS A 50 -0.63 1.79 -1.40
CA LYS A 50 -0.80 2.99 -0.56
C LYS A 50 0.33 3.13 0.47
N GLY A 51 0.78 2.03 1.07
CA GLY A 51 1.92 2.01 1.98
C GLY A 51 3.21 2.52 1.31
N ILE A 52 3.53 1.98 0.13
CA ILE A 52 4.68 2.40 -0.69
C ILE A 52 4.61 3.90 -1.01
N VAL A 53 3.44 4.37 -1.46
CA VAL A 53 3.23 5.80 -1.78
C VAL A 53 3.41 6.69 -0.56
N ASN A 54 2.91 6.29 0.61
CA ASN A 54 3.08 7.06 1.85
C ASN A 54 4.55 7.16 2.27
N VAL A 55 5.31 6.06 2.14
CA VAL A 55 6.76 6.06 2.40
C VAL A 55 7.47 7.02 1.44
N ALA A 56 7.15 6.95 0.14
CA ALA A 56 7.72 7.85 -0.86
C ALA A 56 7.42 9.33 -0.55
N LYS A 57 6.16 9.67 -0.20
CA LYS A 57 5.78 11.03 0.20
C LYS A 57 6.56 11.52 1.42
N ASN A 58 6.80 10.66 2.41
CA ASN A 58 7.61 11.02 3.57
C ASN A 58 9.08 11.25 3.20
N MET A 59 9.65 10.44 2.32
CA MET A 59 11.02 10.63 1.82
C MET A 59 11.17 11.94 1.04
N LEU A 60 10.19 12.28 0.19
CA LEU A 60 10.15 13.57 -0.51
C LEU A 60 10.11 14.75 0.47
N LYS A 61 9.29 14.67 1.53
CA LYS A 61 9.23 15.69 2.60
C LYS A 61 10.54 15.82 3.39
N MET A 62 11.38 14.79 3.37
CA MET A 62 12.71 14.79 3.97
C MET A 62 13.81 15.25 2.99
N ASP A 63 13.43 15.74 1.81
CA ASP A 63 14.34 16.21 0.74
C ASP A 63 15.31 15.12 0.26
N MET A 64 14.86 13.86 0.27
CA MET A 64 15.63 12.75 -0.29
C MET A 64 15.69 12.82 -1.82
N GLU A 65 16.81 12.38 -2.40
CA GLU A 65 16.99 12.35 -3.85
C GLU A 65 16.01 11.38 -4.52
N ASP A 66 15.43 11.80 -5.65
CA ASP A 66 14.45 11.02 -6.41
C ASP A 66 14.96 9.59 -6.75
N GLU A 67 16.27 9.44 -7.03
CA GLU A 67 16.90 8.14 -7.33
C GLU A 67 16.82 7.17 -6.14
N VAL A 68 17.09 7.67 -4.93
CA VAL A 68 17.02 6.87 -3.69
C VAL A 68 15.58 6.43 -3.42
N ILE A 69 14.62 7.29 -3.72
CA ILE A 69 13.19 6.98 -3.55
C ILE A 69 12.78 5.89 -4.54
N VAL A 70 13.16 6.00 -5.81
CA VAL A 70 12.91 4.97 -6.83
C VAL A 70 13.50 3.62 -6.42
N GLU A 71 14.77 3.60 -5.99
CA GLU A 71 15.44 2.37 -5.56
C GLU A 71 14.78 1.74 -4.32
N ALA A 72 14.43 2.54 -3.32
CA ALA A 72 13.87 2.04 -2.06
C ALA A 72 12.41 1.59 -2.18
N THR A 73 11.63 2.22 -3.05
CA THR A 73 10.16 2.03 -3.13
C THR A 73 9.71 1.21 -4.34
N GLY A 74 10.56 1.07 -5.36
CA GLY A 74 10.20 0.45 -6.64
C GLY A 74 9.22 1.26 -7.48
N LEU A 75 8.92 2.51 -7.10
CA LEU A 75 8.15 3.44 -7.92
C LEU A 75 8.96 3.86 -9.15
N SER A 76 8.27 4.16 -10.25
CA SER A 76 8.91 4.77 -11.42
C SER A 76 9.26 6.24 -11.17
N HIS A 77 10.20 6.79 -11.93
CA HIS A 77 10.50 8.23 -11.89
C HIS A 77 9.27 9.11 -12.20
N GLU A 78 8.37 8.64 -13.06
CA GLU A 78 7.12 9.35 -13.37
C GLU A 78 6.22 9.41 -12.13
N GLU A 79 6.07 8.31 -11.41
CA GLU A 79 5.26 8.26 -10.19
C GLU A 79 5.85 9.13 -9.09
N VAL A 80 7.17 9.09 -8.88
CA VAL A 80 7.84 9.95 -7.89
C VAL A 80 7.66 11.43 -8.25
N ARG A 81 7.73 11.80 -9.53
CA ARG A 81 7.47 13.17 -10.00
C ARG A 81 6.02 13.60 -9.74
N SER A 82 5.05 12.77 -10.10
CA SER A 82 3.63 13.07 -9.85
C SER A 82 3.35 13.25 -8.35
N LEU A 83 3.96 12.42 -7.49
CA LEU A 83 3.83 12.56 -6.04
C LEU A 83 4.45 13.86 -5.51
N LYS A 84 5.52 14.34 -6.14
CA LYS A 84 6.16 15.62 -5.80
C LYS A 84 5.26 16.79 -6.16
N GLU A 85 4.66 16.77 -7.35
CA GLU A 85 3.68 17.77 -7.79
C GLU A 85 2.46 17.82 -6.86
N GLU A 86 1.91 16.66 -6.48
CA GLU A 86 0.80 16.58 -5.50
C GLU A 86 1.15 17.23 -4.15
N LEU A 87 2.39 17.06 -3.68
CA LEU A 87 2.83 17.62 -2.40
C LEU A 87 3.04 19.14 -2.47
N ASP A 88 3.48 19.66 -3.61
CA ASP A 88 3.65 21.09 -3.82
C ASP A 88 2.29 21.83 -3.93
N GLU A 89 1.23 21.15 -4.38
CA GLU A 89 -0.14 21.69 -4.43
C GLU A 89 -0.85 21.71 -3.06
N GLU A 90 -0.35 20.98 -2.06
CA GLU A 90 -0.91 20.93 -0.69
C GLU A 90 -0.41 22.08 0.22
N VAL A 91 0.52 22.93 -0.24
CA VAL A 91 1.18 24.02 0.53
C VAL A 91 0.65 25.42 0.15
#